data_AF-A0A2Y9R345-F1
#
_entry.id   AF-A0A2Y9R345-F1
#
_cell.length_a   1.000
_cell.length_b   1.000
_cell.length_c   1.000
_cell.angle_alpha   90.00
_cell.angle_beta   90.00
_cell.angle_gamma   90.00
#
_symmetry.space_group_name_H-M   'P 1'
#
loop_
_entity.id
_entity.type
_entity.pdbx_description
1 polymer ?
#
loop_
_entity_poly.entity_id
_entity_poly.type
_entity_poly.pdbx_seq_one_letter_code
_entity_poly.pdbx_strand_id
1 'polypeptide(L)'
;MADPQPESSGLTDEAAFSCCSDADPSTKDFLLQQTMLRIKDPKKSLDFYTRILGMTLLQKLDFPTMKFSLYFLAYEDKNDIPKDADEKVAWVFSRKATLELTHNWGTEDDATQSYHSGNSDPRGFGMFAYLYVISVNLCDVHVHLSMIINLKYSGANYYV
;
A
#
# COMPACT_ATOMS: atom_id res chain seq x y z
N MET A 1 10.32 -30.68 -35.40
CA MET A 1 9.05 -30.08 -34.93
C MET A 1 9.03 -30.32 -33.44
N ALA A 2 9.12 -29.27 -32.61
CA ALA A 2 8.98 -29.44 -31.16
C ALA A 2 7.50 -29.71 -30.86
N ASP A 3 7.20 -30.72 -30.05
CA ASP A 3 5.83 -30.96 -29.59
C ASP A 3 5.29 -29.72 -28.86
N PRO A 4 4.02 -29.34 -29.06
CA PRO A 4 3.42 -28.22 -28.35
C PRO A 4 3.45 -28.50 -26.85
N GLN A 5 4.05 -27.59 -26.09
CA GLN A 5 3.97 -27.61 -24.64
C GLN A 5 2.48 -27.57 -24.23
N PRO A 6 2.04 -28.42 -23.28
CA PRO A 6 0.67 -28.38 -22.80
C PRO A 6 0.35 -26.98 -22.26
N GLU A 7 -0.84 -26.47 -22.59
CA GLU A 7 -1.31 -25.18 -22.07
C GLU A 7 -1.34 -25.21 -20.54
N SER A 8 -0.86 -24.14 -19.90
CA SER A 8 -0.83 -24.05 -18.44
C SER A 8 -2.25 -23.98 -17.89
N SER A 9 -2.58 -24.83 -16.94
CA SER A 9 -3.87 -24.85 -16.24
C SER A 9 -3.81 -24.28 -14.82
N GLY A 10 -2.69 -23.66 -14.43
CA GLY A 10 -2.40 -23.33 -13.03
C GLY A 10 -2.00 -24.56 -12.19
N LEU A 11 -1.61 -24.32 -10.93
CA LEU A 11 -1.29 -25.39 -9.97
C LEU A 11 -2.57 -25.95 -9.36
N THR A 12 -2.58 -27.25 -9.05
CA THR A 12 -3.59 -27.82 -8.14
C THR A 12 -3.33 -27.37 -6.70
N ASP A 13 -4.31 -27.53 -5.82
CA ASP A 13 -4.15 -27.22 -4.41
C ASP A 13 -3.01 -28.03 -3.78
N GLU A 14 -2.93 -29.34 -4.07
CA GLU A 14 -1.87 -30.21 -3.56
C GLU A 14 -0.50 -29.76 -4.05
N ALA A 15 -0.39 -29.40 -5.33
CA ALA A 15 0.85 -28.88 -5.89
C ALA A 15 1.25 -27.56 -5.23
N ALA A 16 0.30 -26.64 -5.02
CA ALA A 16 0.55 -25.37 -4.34
C ALA A 16 1.01 -25.57 -2.88
N PHE A 17 0.31 -26.40 -2.11
CA PHE A 17 0.68 -26.69 -0.71
C PHE A 17 2.03 -27.41 -0.61
N SER A 18 2.39 -28.25 -1.59
CA SER A 18 3.70 -28.91 -1.62
C SER A 18 4.88 -27.94 -1.77
N CYS A 19 4.64 -26.72 -2.26
CA CYS A 19 5.64 -25.66 -2.36
C CYS A 19 5.78 -24.83 -1.07
N CYS A 20 4.87 -25.00 -0.10
CA CYS A 20 4.91 -24.30 1.17
C CYS A 20 5.83 -25.00 2.17
N SER A 21 6.47 -24.22 3.05
CA SER A 21 7.31 -24.71 4.14
C SER A 21 6.87 -24.10 5.45
N ASP A 22 7.09 -24.80 6.55
CA ASP A 22 6.91 -24.25 7.88
C ASP A 22 7.86 -23.06 8.10
N ALA A 23 7.41 -22.06 8.85
CA ALA A 23 8.21 -20.90 9.17
C ALA A 23 9.38 -21.29 10.09
N ASP A 24 10.60 -20.85 9.75
CA ASP A 24 11.76 -21.03 10.61
C ASP A 24 11.57 -20.23 11.92
N PRO A 25 11.91 -20.80 13.11
CA PRO A 25 11.74 -20.10 14.39
C PRO A 25 12.40 -18.72 14.48
N SER A 26 13.45 -18.45 13.70
CA SER A 26 14.11 -17.14 13.61
C SER A 26 13.23 -16.05 12.97
N THR A 27 12.20 -16.44 12.21
CA THR A 27 11.27 -15.52 11.53
C THR A 27 10.01 -15.20 12.33
N LYS A 28 9.87 -15.77 13.54
CA LYS A 28 8.63 -15.70 14.35
C LYS A 28 8.16 -14.27 14.68
N ASP A 29 9.08 -13.31 14.70
CA ASP A 29 8.79 -11.91 15.03
C ASP A 29 8.75 -11.01 13.77
N PHE A 30 8.89 -11.57 12.57
CA PHE A 30 8.78 -10.80 11.33
C PHE A 30 7.34 -10.32 11.12
N LEU A 31 7.20 -9.14 10.53
CA LEU A 31 5.91 -8.59 10.16
C LEU A 31 5.98 -7.91 8.79
N LEU A 32 4.88 -7.97 8.04
CA LEU A 32 4.71 -7.18 6.83
C LEU A 32 4.39 -5.74 7.23
N GLN A 33 5.44 -4.93 7.29
CA GLN A 33 5.40 -3.59 7.90
C GLN A 33 4.80 -2.56 6.96
N GLN A 34 5.30 -2.52 5.73
CA GLN A 34 4.98 -1.46 4.78
C GLN A 34 4.84 -1.98 3.37
N THR A 35 4.07 -1.25 2.58
CA THR A 35 4.30 -1.23 1.14
C THR A 35 4.54 0.20 0.68
N MET A 36 5.49 0.38 -0.23
CA MET A 36 5.89 1.69 -0.71
C MET A 36 5.34 1.98 -2.11
N LEU A 37 4.79 3.18 -2.27
CA LEU A 37 4.44 3.76 -3.57
C LEU A 37 5.15 5.09 -3.75
N ARG A 38 5.63 5.34 -4.96
CA ARG A 38 6.01 6.70 -5.34
C ARG A 38 4.76 7.48 -5.66
N ILE A 39 4.75 8.76 -5.28
CA ILE A 39 3.64 9.68 -5.52
C ILE A 39 4.14 10.97 -6.16
N LYS A 40 3.36 11.50 -7.10
CA LYS A 40 3.68 12.75 -7.80
C LYS A 40 3.46 13.98 -6.94
N ASP A 41 2.31 14.08 -6.28
CA ASP A 41 1.90 15.26 -5.51
C ASP A 41 1.42 14.83 -4.12
N PRO A 42 2.22 15.08 -3.06
CA PRO A 42 1.86 14.66 -1.71
C PRO A 42 0.61 15.36 -1.18
N LYS A 43 0.25 16.54 -1.67
CA LYS A 43 -0.98 17.22 -1.21
C LYS A 43 -2.22 16.45 -1.65
N LYS A 44 -2.25 16.02 -2.91
CA LYS A 44 -3.35 15.22 -3.46
C LYS A 44 -3.41 13.84 -2.84
N SER A 45 -2.25 13.19 -2.69
CA SER A 45 -2.19 11.85 -2.10
C SER A 45 -2.59 11.86 -0.63
N LEU A 46 -2.08 12.78 0.19
CA LEU A 46 -2.46 12.89 1.61
C LEU A 46 -3.95 13.18 1.76
N ASP A 47 -4.52 14.10 0.98
CA ASP A 47 -5.96 14.36 0.99
C ASP A 47 -6.77 13.09 0.69
N PHE A 48 -6.39 12.36 -0.35
CA PHE A 48 -7.06 11.12 -0.73
C PHE A 48 -6.98 10.05 0.38
N TYR A 49 -5.79 9.69 0.81
CA TYR A 49 -5.61 8.59 1.77
C TYR A 49 -6.18 8.94 3.15
N THR A 50 -6.17 10.21 3.56
CA THR A 50 -6.72 10.61 4.85
C THR A 50 -8.22 10.92 4.80
N ARG A 51 -8.66 11.85 3.94
CA ARG A 51 -10.07 12.29 3.91
C ARG A 51 -11.00 11.30 3.24
N ILE A 52 -10.57 10.63 2.17
CA ILE A 52 -11.41 9.68 1.43
C ILE A 52 -11.30 8.27 2.02
N LEU A 53 -10.06 7.82 2.30
CA LEU A 53 -9.83 6.45 2.79
C LEU A 53 -9.72 6.32 4.31
N GLY A 54 -9.71 7.43 5.05
CA GLY A 54 -9.75 7.41 6.51
C GLY A 54 -8.43 6.99 7.18
N MET A 55 -7.30 6.99 6.46
CA MET A 55 -5.99 6.69 7.05
C MET A 55 -5.46 7.87 7.85
N THR A 56 -4.55 7.60 8.78
CA THR A 56 -3.85 8.59 9.59
C THR A 56 -2.41 8.75 9.09
N LEU A 57 -1.94 9.98 8.90
CA LEU A 57 -0.52 10.25 8.69
C LEU A 57 0.22 10.08 10.03
N LEU A 58 1.08 9.06 10.10
CA LEU A 58 1.82 8.71 11.32
C LEU A 58 3.14 9.47 11.42
N GLN A 59 3.87 9.56 10.31
CA GLN A 59 5.21 10.16 10.26
C GLN A 59 5.50 10.77 8.90
N LYS A 60 6.21 11.89 8.93
CA LYS A 60 6.87 12.49 7.76
C LYS A 60 8.37 12.53 8.00
N LEU A 61 9.14 12.03 7.05
CA LEU A 61 10.60 12.09 7.06
C LEU A 61 11.09 12.85 5.83
N ASP A 62 12.06 13.74 6.01
CA ASP A 62 12.66 14.52 4.93
C ASP A 62 14.13 14.16 4.77
N PHE A 63 14.57 14.00 3.53
CA PHE A 63 15.96 13.71 3.19
C PHE A 63 16.50 14.77 2.22
N PRO A 64 16.90 15.96 2.73
CA PRO A 64 17.24 17.11 1.87
C PRO A 64 18.38 16.85 0.88
N THR A 65 19.42 16.13 1.31
CA THR A 65 20.56 15.77 0.45
C THR A 65 20.12 14.90 -0.73
N MET A 66 19.10 14.05 -0.53
CA MET A 66 18.59 13.11 -1.54
C MET A 66 17.33 13.64 -2.26
N LYS A 67 16.77 14.77 -1.82
CA LYS A 67 15.59 15.44 -2.39
C LYS A 67 14.34 14.57 -2.47
N PHE A 68 14.02 13.87 -1.37
CA PHE A 68 12.73 13.20 -1.24
C PHE A 68 12.18 13.29 0.18
N SER A 69 10.87 13.08 0.29
CA SER A 69 10.16 12.93 1.56
C SER A 69 9.41 11.59 1.59
N LEU A 70 9.30 11.01 2.77
CA LEU A 70 8.49 9.82 3.05
C LEU A 70 7.31 10.20 3.92
N TYR A 71 6.13 9.68 3.59
CA TYR A 71 4.91 9.84 4.37
C TYR A 71 4.37 8.46 4.73
N PHE A 72 4.30 8.14 6.01
CA PHE A 72 3.82 6.86 6.51
C PHE A 72 2.36 6.99 6.93
N LEU A 73 1.47 6.23 6.30
CA LEU A 73 0.04 6.23 6.61
C LEU A 73 -0.41 4.84 7.06
N ALA A 74 -1.35 4.77 8.00
CA ALA A 74 -2.00 3.52 8.40
C ALA A 74 -3.38 3.77 8.99
N TYR A 75 -4.12 2.70 9.24
CA TYR A 75 -5.34 2.73 10.07
C TYR A 75 -4.97 2.62 11.55
N GLU A 76 -4.58 3.74 12.14
CA GLU A 76 -4.22 3.87 13.55
C GLU A 76 -4.95 5.07 14.16
N ASP A 77 -5.23 5.02 15.47
CA ASP A 77 -5.70 6.20 16.19
C ASP A 77 -4.56 7.21 16.31
N LYS A 78 -4.81 8.45 15.88
CA LYS A 78 -3.89 9.57 16.04
C LYS A 78 -3.47 9.82 17.50
N ASN A 79 -4.30 9.41 18.46
CA ASN A 79 -4.02 9.57 19.90
C ASN A 79 -2.95 8.58 20.41
N ASP A 80 -2.73 7.48 19.69
CA ASP A 80 -1.71 6.48 20.05
C ASP A 80 -0.31 6.85 19.53
N ILE A 81 -0.22 7.86 18.66
CA ILE A 81 1.06 8.33 18.11
C ILE A 81 1.88 8.99 19.24
N PRO A 82 3.08 8.45 19.57
CA PRO A 82 3.94 9.06 20.58
C PRO A 82 4.31 10.51 20.24
N LYS A 83 4.46 11.34 21.27
CA LYS A 83 4.83 12.76 21.07
C LYS A 83 6.33 12.95 20.91
N ASP A 84 7.12 12.14 21.60
CA ASP A 84 8.56 12.12 21.45
C ASP A 84 8.95 11.65 20.04
N ALA A 85 10.01 12.24 19.48
CA ALA A 85 10.39 12.01 18.10
C ALA A 85 10.98 10.60 17.89
N ASP A 86 11.83 10.14 18.81
CA ASP A 86 12.52 8.85 18.69
C ASP A 86 11.55 7.71 18.98
N GLU A 87 10.69 7.88 20.00
CA GLU A 87 9.62 6.92 20.29
C GLU A 87 8.62 6.80 19.13
N LYS A 88 8.28 7.92 18.49
CA LYS A 88 7.37 7.92 17.33
C LYS A 88 7.95 7.16 16.16
N VAL A 89 9.24 7.34 15.85
CA VAL A 89 9.92 6.60 14.78
C VAL A 89 9.86 5.09 15.08
N ALA A 90 10.28 4.67 16.28
CA ALA A 90 10.23 3.26 16.67
C ALA A 90 8.80 2.69 16.60
N TRP A 91 7.81 3.46 17.05
CA TRP A 91 6.42 3.06 17.03
C TRP A 91 5.90 2.88 15.60
N VAL A 92 6.14 3.85 14.70
CA VAL A 92 5.71 3.80 13.28
C VAL A 92 6.28 2.56 12.59
N PHE A 93 7.57 2.30 12.72
CA PHE A 93 8.23 1.16 12.07
C PHE A 93 7.91 -0.20 12.72
N SER A 94 7.15 -0.21 13.82
CA SER A 94 6.58 -1.43 14.40
C SER A 94 5.14 -1.70 13.97
N ARG A 95 4.48 -0.74 13.30
CA ARG A 95 3.09 -0.90 12.83
C ARG A 95 3.05 -1.86 11.64
N LYS A 96 2.03 -2.71 11.60
CA LYS A 96 1.75 -3.58 10.44
C LYS A 96 1.03 -2.80 9.36
N ALA A 97 1.17 -3.23 8.11
CA ALA A 97 0.35 -2.77 6.98
C ALA A 97 0.30 -1.24 6.78
N THR A 98 1.43 -0.57 6.99
CA THR A 98 1.57 0.84 6.66
C THR A 98 1.73 1.05 5.15
N LEU A 99 1.31 2.21 4.67
CA LEU A 99 1.56 2.70 3.32
C LEU A 99 2.63 3.77 3.40
N GLU A 100 3.80 3.49 2.81
CA GLU A 100 4.87 4.46 2.64
C GLU A 100 4.68 5.17 1.29
N LEU A 101 4.43 6.48 1.33
CA LEU A 101 4.40 7.30 0.12
C LEU A 101 5.73 8.03 -0.03
N THR A 102 6.47 7.75 -1.10
CA THR A 102 7.72 8.42 -1.44
C THR A 102 7.47 9.53 -2.44
N HIS A 103 7.76 10.76 -2.03
CA HIS A 103 7.69 11.94 -2.91
C HIS A 103 9.09 12.40 -3.29
N ASN A 104 9.42 12.33 -4.58
CA ASN A 104 10.62 12.97 -5.12
C ASN A 104 10.31 14.45 -5.39
N TRP A 105 11.11 15.35 -4.82
CA TRP A 105 10.80 16.78 -4.83
C TRP A 105 10.80 17.37 -6.25
N GLY A 106 9.78 18.17 -6.56
CA GLY A 106 9.60 18.83 -7.86
C GLY A 106 8.81 18.01 -8.87
N THR A 107 8.49 16.75 -8.57
CA THR A 107 7.65 15.93 -9.46
C THR A 107 6.23 16.48 -9.61
N GLU A 108 5.73 17.21 -8.62
CA GLU A 108 4.44 17.90 -8.66
C GLU A 108 4.36 19.01 -9.72
N ASP A 109 5.49 19.64 -10.04
CA ASP A 109 5.58 20.79 -10.95
C ASP A 109 5.96 20.37 -12.39
N ASP A 110 6.45 19.14 -12.58
CA ASP A 110 6.80 18.61 -13.89
C ASP A 110 5.57 18.01 -14.60
N ALA A 111 5.02 18.73 -15.58
CA ALA A 111 3.85 18.28 -16.34
C ALA A 111 4.08 16.99 -17.16
N THR A 112 5.33 16.61 -17.42
CA THR A 112 5.69 15.41 -18.22
C THR A 112 5.90 14.17 -17.36
N GLN A 113 6.08 14.35 -16.05
CA GLN A 113 6.33 13.25 -15.14
C GLN A 113 5.02 12.59 -14.70
N SER A 114 4.99 11.26 -14.70
CA SER A 114 3.98 10.43 -14.06
C SER A 114 4.60 9.11 -13.60
N TYR A 115 4.06 8.48 -12.57
CA TYR A 115 4.45 7.12 -12.22
C TYR A 115 3.58 6.10 -12.96
N HIS A 116 4.12 4.89 -13.11
CA HIS A 116 3.45 3.79 -13.79
C HIS A 116 2.83 2.87 -12.72
N SER A 117 1.56 2.50 -12.91
CA SER A 117 0.80 1.74 -11.92
C SER A 117 1.09 0.24 -11.90
N GLY A 118 1.86 -0.27 -12.86
CA GLY A 118 2.14 -1.71 -13.04
C GLY A 118 1.02 -2.50 -13.72
N ASN A 119 -0.13 -1.87 -14.02
CA ASN A 119 -1.30 -2.54 -14.62
C ASN A 119 -1.35 -2.50 -16.15
N SER A 120 -0.36 -1.89 -16.79
CA SER A 120 -0.13 -1.91 -18.24
C SER A 120 1.31 -2.33 -18.51
N ASP A 121 1.69 -2.59 -19.76
CA ASP A 121 3.06 -3.03 -20.03
C ASP A 121 4.07 -1.90 -19.74
N PRO A 122 5.23 -2.18 -19.11
CA PRO A 122 5.61 -3.45 -18.49
C PRO A 122 4.84 -3.71 -17.18
N ARG A 123 4.19 -4.86 -17.08
CA ARG A 123 3.35 -5.22 -15.91
C ARG A 123 4.19 -5.66 -14.71
N GLY A 124 3.65 -5.43 -13.51
CA GLY A 124 4.31 -5.80 -12.26
C GLY A 124 3.35 -5.72 -11.07
N PHE A 125 3.52 -4.71 -10.22
CA PHE A 125 2.59 -4.43 -9.13
C PHE A 125 1.15 -4.29 -9.66
N GLY A 126 0.19 -4.90 -8.95
CA GLY A 126 -1.22 -4.84 -9.29
C GLY A 126 -1.95 -3.74 -8.51
N MET A 127 -2.23 -4.00 -7.22
CA MET A 127 -3.02 -3.10 -6.39
C MET A 127 -2.86 -3.38 -4.89
N PHE A 128 -3.33 -2.44 -4.07
CA PHE A 128 -3.75 -2.73 -2.69
C PHE A 128 -5.27 -2.85 -2.64
N ALA A 129 -5.76 -3.64 -1.69
CA ALA A 129 -7.17 -3.78 -1.44
C ALA A 129 -7.49 -3.27 -0.03
N TYR A 130 -8.60 -2.54 0.08
CA TYR A 130 -9.13 -2.04 1.34
C TYR A 130 -10.39 -2.82 1.68
N LEU A 131 -10.44 -3.35 2.90
CA LEU A 131 -11.59 -4.07 3.42
C LEU A 131 -12.37 -3.15 4.36
N TYR A 132 -13.67 -3.00 4.13
CA TYR A 132 -14.57 -2.31 5.05
C TYR A 132 -15.88 -3.07 5.22
N VAL A 133 -16.49 -2.91 6.38
CA VAL A 133 -17.78 -3.51 6.73
C VAL A 133 -18.84 -2.44 6.60
N ILE A 134 -19.81 -2.64 5.69
CA ILE A 134 -20.84 -1.62 5.36
C ILE A 134 -22.00 -1.63 6.35
N SER A 135 -22.26 -2.76 7.03
CA SER A 135 -23.33 -2.84 8.02
C SER A 135 -23.15 -4.08 8.90
N VAL A 136 -23.26 -3.89 10.21
CA VAL A 136 -23.56 -4.95 11.18
C VAL A 136 -25.04 -4.79 11.52
N ASN A 137 -25.92 -5.44 10.78
CA ASN A 137 -27.24 -5.75 11.34
C ASN A 137 -27.05 -7.04 12.15
N LEU A 138 -27.64 -7.11 13.34
CA LEU A 138 -27.48 -8.19 14.35
C LEU A 138 -27.65 -9.65 13.84
N CYS A 139 -28.00 -9.85 12.56
CA CYS A 139 -28.17 -11.17 11.95
C CYS A 139 -27.39 -11.40 10.64
N ASP A 140 -26.73 -10.40 10.03
CA ASP A 140 -25.99 -10.58 8.76
C ASP A 140 -24.77 -9.65 8.65
N VAL A 141 -23.58 -10.24 8.53
CA VAL A 141 -22.32 -9.53 8.25
C VAL A 141 -22.10 -9.50 6.75
N HIS A 142 -22.31 -8.34 6.12
CA HIS A 142 -21.96 -8.11 4.71
C HIS A 142 -20.57 -7.44 4.63
N VAL A 143 -19.59 -8.18 4.13
CA VAL A 143 -18.22 -7.71 3.90
C VAL A 143 -18.12 -7.22 2.45
N HIS A 144 -17.73 -5.96 2.24
CA HIS A 144 -17.49 -5.43 0.91
C HIS A 144 -16.00 -5.18 0.72
N LEU A 145 -15.37 -5.91 -0.20
CA LEU A 145 -14.02 -5.62 -0.66
C LEU A 145 -14.12 -4.58 -1.76
N SER A 146 -13.43 -3.44 -1.64
CA SER A 146 -13.28 -2.51 -2.76
C SER A 146 -11.85 -2.52 -3.24
N MET A 147 -11.69 -2.78 -4.54
CA MET A 147 -10.40 -2.69 -5.23
C MET A 147 -10.15 -1.21 -5.58
N ILE A 148 -9.07 -0.64 -5.04
CA ILE A 148 -8.69 0.75 -5.35
C ILE A 148 -7.48 0.69 -6.27
N ILE A 149 -7.77 0.56 -7.57
CA ILE A 149 -6.74 0.51 -8.62
C ILE A 149 -6.48 1.92 -9.17
N ASN A 150 -7.53 2.75 -9.26
CA ASN A 150 -7.50 4.15 -9.68
C ASN A 150 -8.88 4.75 -9.35
N LEU A 151 -9.03 5.43 -8.21
CA LEU A 151 -10.27 6.15 -7.95
C LEU A 151 -10.25 7.48 -8.73
N LYS A 152 -11.13 7.62 -9.71
CA LYS A 152 -11.61 8.95 -10.13
C LYS A 152 -12.67 9.38 -9.13
N TYR A 153 -12.28 10.12 -8.10
CA TYR A 153 -13.25 10.76 -7.20
C TYR A 153 -13.45 12.21 -7.63
N SER A 154 -14.70 12.60 -7.92
CA SER A 154 -15.06 13.97 -8.31
C SER A 154 -14.31 14.56 -9.54
N GLY A 155 -13.94 13.72 -10.52
CA GLY A 155 -13.23 14.19 -11.72
C GLY A 155 -11.74 14.47 -11.53
N ALA A 156 -11.20 14.29 -10.32
CA ALA A 156 -9.76 14.33 -10.07
C ALA A 156 -9.17 12.93 -10.29
N ASN A 157 -8.11 12.87 -11.10
CA ASN A 157 -7.30 11.66 -11.21
C ASN A 157 -6.32 11.64 -10.03
N TYR A 158 -6.47 10.65 -9.15
CA TYR A 158 -5.48 10.34 -8.13
C TYR A 158 -4.54 9.31 -8.72
N TYR A 159 -3.50 9.79 -9.39
CA TYR A 159 -2.43 8.94 -9.90
C TYR A 159 -1.53 8.54 -8.73
N VAL A 160 -1.25 7.25 -8.62
CA VAL A 160 0.04 6.80 -8.09
C VAL A 160 1.12 7.39 -8.99
#